data_AF-A0A2K2EZ21-F1
#
_entry.id   AF-A0A2K2EZ21-F1
#
_cell.length_a   1.000
_cell.length_b   1.000
_cell.length_c   1.000
_cell.angle_alpha   90.00
_cell.angle_beta   90.00
_cell.angle_gamma   90.00
#
_symmetry.space_group_name_H-M   'P 1'
#
loop_
_entity.id
_entity.type
_entity.pdbx_description
1 polymer ?
#
loop_
_entity_poly.entity_id
_entity_poly.type
_entity_poly.pdbx_seq_one_letter_code
_entity_poly.pdbx_strand_id
1 'polypeptide(L)'
;MNLHHEYNRIKERIDAIDFSALWEGFHPFRFALYNETECFFDGKYIEKTEEFHANTSIFYNGENIAIWKLTEEPTDIDALAASIVHEMFHAFQNDCGEKRYPDERRALLEYHYSTENLSAKLQEAELMRTILEGSEKKFSELLSIRKFRKKLFPRQYDYEPRVEQIEGTANYVELLALMQIAPEKGKLRLMKMLNDITNAGKYFPIRIISYTIGAVFLCCIKKCSSFVFSCFSDRPFSDEILDDVLVTSSEIIINPEIGMHLTAYNEETERLINAALNKGEVCLKGNYPLVSLNIWDARWNGKYAISNHFVVYLDGEQPKILNGNFVVEIDNDLNIMTVYRQ
;
A
#
# COMPACT_ATOMS: atom_id res chain seq x y z
N MET A 1 -24.43 17.48 2.05
CA MET A 1 -23.52 17.44 0.90
C MET A 1 -24.33 17.11 -0.35
N ASN A 2 -24.07 17.78 -1.47
CA ASN A 2 -24.68 17.43 -2.75
C ASN A 2 -23.69 16.54 -3.54
N LEU A 3 -23.89 15.22 -3.52
CA LEU A 3 -22.94 14.26 -4.09
C LEU A 3 -22.76 14.45 -5.61
N HIS A 4 -23.84 14.81 -6.32
CA HIS A 4 -23.76 15.12 -7.76
C HIS A 4 -22.90 16.36 -8.04
N HIS A 5 -23.02 17.39 -7.21
CA HIS A 5 -22.19 18.58 -7.33
C HIS A 5 -20.71 18.26 -7.10
N GLU A 6 -20.38 17.48 -6.06
CA GLU A 6 -19.01 17.04 -5.79
C GLU A 6 -18.44 16.17 -6.91
N TYR A 7 -19.27 15.26 -7.46
CA TYR A 7 -18.90 14.47 -8.64
C TYR A 7 -18.43 15.37 -9.79
N ASN A 8 -19.22 16.38 -10.15
CA ASN A 8 -18.90 17.27 -11.26
C ASN A 8 -17.63 18.08 -10.97
N ARG A 9 -17.44 18.58 -9.75
CA ARG A 9 -16.22 19.30 -9.35
C ARG A 9 -14.98 18.44 -9.50
N ILE A 10 -15.04 17.17 -9.06
CA ILE A 10 -13.94 16.21 -9.20
C ILE A 10 -13.67 15.90 -10.66
N LYS A 11 -14.72 15.62 -11.45
CA LYS A 11 -14.63 15.32 -12.88
C LYS A 11 -13.93 16.45 -13.64
N GLU A 12 -14.25 17.71 -13.34
CA GLU A 12 -13.56 18.88 -13.91
C GLU A 12 -12.04 18.88 -13.66
N ARG A 13 -11.58 18.46 -12.48
CA ARG A 13 -10.13 18.39 -12.17
C ARG A 13 -9.49 17.24 -12.93
N ILE A 14 -10.15 16.08 -12.94
CA ILE A 14 -9.65 14.88 -13.63
C ILE A 14 -9.55 15.11 -15.14
N ASP A 15 -10.52 15.80 -15.74
CA ASP A 15 -10.55 16.11 -17.17
C ASP A 15 -9.42 17.06 -17.61
N ALA A 16 -8.82 17.79 -16.67
CA ALA A 16 -7.70 18.69 -16.94
C ALA A 16 -6.33 17.99 -16.92
N ILE A 17 -6.27 16.71 -16.54
CA ILE A 17 -5.03 15.94 -16.41
C ILE A 17 -4.59 15.36 -17.75
N ASP A 18 -3.31 15.50 -18.07
CA ASP A 18 -2.65 14.71 -19.11
C ASP A 18 -2.23 13.35 -18.53
N PHE A 19 -3.08 12.34 -18.73
CA PHE A 19 -2.86 10.97 -18.27
C PHE A 19 -1.63 10.31 -18.92
N SER A 20 -1.29 10.69 -20.16
CA SER A 20 -0.13 10.14 -20.86
C SER A 20 1.19 10.57 -20.23
N ALA A 21 1.19 11.71 -19.52
CA ALA A 21 2.32 12.18 -18.72
C ALA A 21 2.41 11.53 -17.33
N LEU A 22 1.35 10.86 -16.86
CA LEU A 22 1.35 10.15 -15.57
C LEU A 22 1.99 8.75 -15.70
N TRP A 23 1.55 7.98 -16.69
CA TRP A 23 2.02 6.63 -16.93
C TRP A 23 1.74 6.21 -18.38
N GLU A 24 2.63 5.42 -18.98
CA GLU A 24 2.50 4.99 -20.37
C GLU A 24 1.27 4.09 -20.57
N GLY A 25 0.40 4.46 -21.50
CA GLY A 25 -0.84 3.72 -21.80
C GLY A 25 -1.98 3.97 -20.80
N PHE A 26 -1.74 4.72 -19.73
CA PHE A 26 -2.78 5.08 -18.78
C PHE A 26 -3.75 6.09 -19.38
N HIS A 27 -5.04 5.88 -19.14
CA HIS A 27 -6.14 6.70 -19.65
C HIS A 27 -7.16 6.90 -18.52
N PRO A 28 -8.02 7.93 -18.59
CA PRO A 28 -9.02 8.15 -17.55
C PRO A 28 -10.04 7.00 -17.53
N PHE A 29 -10.05 6.24 -16.45
CA PHE A 29 -11.10 5.26 -16.17
C PHE A 29 -12.36 5.97 -15.66
N ARG A 30 -13.52 5.36 -15.85
CA ARG A 30 -14.75 5.89 -15.25
C ARG A 30 -14.68 5.72 -13.74
N PHE A 31 -15.37 6.59 -13.01
CA PHE A 31 -15.46 6.50 -11.56
C PHE A 31 -16.89 6.68 -11.07
N ALA A 32 -17.12 6.21 -9.85
CA ALA A 32 -18.33 6.47 -9.10
C ALA A 32 -18.01 7.10 -7.74
N LEU A 33 -18.85 8.05 -7.34
CA LEU A 33 -18.90 8.54 -5.96
C LEU A 33 -20.14 7.99 -5.29
N TYR A 34 -20.02 7.55 -4.05
CA TYR A 34 -21.16 7.04 -3.32
C TYR A 34 -21.11 7.43 -1.84
N ASN A 35 -22.27 7.43 -1.20
CA ASN A 35 -22.42 7.53 0.24
C ASN A 35 -23.35 6.39 0.72
N GLU A 36 -23.93 6.51 1.92
CA GLU A 36 -24.84 5.48 2.43
C GLU A 36 -26.14 5.34 1.63
N THR A 37 -26.57 6.40 0.94
CA THR A 37 -27.90 6.51 0.32
C THR A 37 -27.89 6.75 -1.19
N GLU A 38 -26.81 7.31 -1.72
CA GLU A 38 -26.71 7.80 -3.09
C GLU A 38 -25.44 7.25 -3.75
N CYS A 39 -25.51 6.99 -5.05
CA CYS A 39 -24.37 6.65 -5.87
C CYS A 39 -24.48 7.38 -7.22
N PHE A 40 -23.40 8.03 -7.64
CA PHE A 40 -23.27 8.69 -8.92
C PHE A 40 -22.15 8.03 -9.70
N PHE A 41 -22.50 7.38 -10.80
CA PHE A 41 -21.56 6.78 -11.74
C PHE A 41 -21.64 7.53 -13.06
N ASP A 42 -20.49 8.01 -13.54
CA ASP A 42 -20.41 8.78 -14.79
C ASP A 42 -21.38 9.98 -14.83
N GLY A 43 -21.50 10.66 -13.69
CA GLY A 43 -22.36 11.83 -13.49
C GLY A 43 -23.85 11.50 -13.36
N LYS A 44 -24.27 10.23 -13.44
CA LYS A 44 -25.67 9.82 -13.35
C LYS A 44 -25.93 9.09 -12.04
N TYR A 45 -27.09 9.35 -11.46
CA TYR A 45 -27.55 8.57 -10.31
C TYR A 45 -27.74 7.11 -10.71
N ILE A 46 -27.27 6.21 -9.86
CA ILE A 46 -27.54 4.78 -9.92
C ILE A 46 -27.94 4.28 -8.54
N GLU A 47 -28.71 3.19 -8.50
CA GLU A 47 -28.96 2.49 -7.23
C GLU A 47 -27.67 1.83 -6.76
N LYS A 48 -27.32 2.05 -5.50
CA LYS A 48 -26.13 1.48 -4.88
C LYS A 48 -26.31 -0.03 -4.71
N THR A 49 -25.36 -0.79 -5.22
CA THR A 49 -25.29 -2.25 -5.04
C THR A 49 -24.26 -2.62 -3.95
N GLU A 50 -24.12 -3.91 -3.63
CA GLU A 50 -23.22 -4.39 -2.58
C GLU A 50 -21.73 -4.24 -2.95
N GLU A 51 -21.42 -4.16 -4.25
CA GLU A 51 -20.07 -3.94 -4.77
C GLU A 51 -19.46 -2.59 -4.34
N PHE A 52 -20.29 -1.60 -3.97
CA PHE A 52 -19.84 -0.28 -3.51
C PHE A 52 -19.67 -0.23 -1.99
N HIS A 53 -18.52 -0.69 -1.48
CA HIS A 53 -18.26 -0.77 -0.03
C HIS A 53 -16.86 -0.33 0.43
N ALA A 54 -15.94 0.02 -0.46
CA ALA A 54 -14.63 0.60 -0.14
C ALA A 54 -14.20 1.71 -1.11
N ASN A 55 -13.11 2.41 -0.78
CA ASN A 55 -12.37 3.23 -1.75
C ASN A 55 -11.39 2.28 -2.44
N THR A 56 -11.66 1.96 -3.70
CA THR A 56 -10.88 0.97 -4.46
C THR A 56 -11.23 1.03 -5.96
N SER A 57 -10.75 0.07 -6.75
CA SER A 57 -11.27 -0.24 -8.08
C SER A 57 -12.11 -1.52 -8.08
N ILE A 58 -13.17 -1.58 -8.88
CA ILE A 58 -14.05 -2.75 -9.03
C ILE A 58 -14.33 -3.04 -10.50
N PHE A 59 -14.71 -4.29 -10.81
CA PHE A 59 -15.25 -4.65 -12.12
C PHE A 59 -16.77 -4.48 -12.11
N TYR A 60 -17.29 -3.49 -12.85
CA TYR A 60 -18.70 -3.11 -12.86
C TYR A 60 -19.17 -2.91 -14.30
N ASN A 61 -20.29 -3.54 -14.67
CA ASN A 61 -20.88 -3.46 -16.02
C ASN A 61 -19.91 -3.78 -17.18
N GLY A 62 -18.97 -4.69 -16.96
CA GLY A 62 -18.05 -5.16 -18.00
C GLY A 62 -16.75 -4.37 -18.12
N GLU A 63 -16.49 -3.40 -17.24
CA GLU A 63 -15.27 -2.58 -17.22
C GLU A 63 -14.74 -2.42 -15.79
N ASN A 64 -13.43 -2.16 -15.65
CA ASN A 64 -12.85 -1.73 -14.38
C ASN A 64 -13.17 -0.25 -14.13
N ILE A 65 -13.60 0.11 -12.92
CA ILE A 65 -13.90 1.49 -12.54
C ILE A 65 -13.30 1.83 -11.18
N ALA A 66 -13.03 3.10 -10.94
CA ALA A 66 -12.70 3.60 -9.61
C ALA A 66 -13.97 3.89 -8.79
N ILE A 67 -13.97 3.59 -7.49
CA ILE A 67 -15.07 3.92 -6.59
C ILE A 67 -14.55 4.63 -5.36
N TRP A 68 -15.31 5.62 -4.89
CA TRP A 68 -14.94 6.39 -3.70
C TRP A 68 -16.16 6.70 -2.83
N LYS A 69 -16.06 6.35 -1.55
CA LYS A 69 -17.04 6.68 -0.52
C LYS A 69 -16.80 8.09 0.01
N LEU A 70 -17.81 8.95 -0.14
CA LEU A 70 -17.78 10.32 0.35
C LEU A 70 -18.82 10.48 1.46
N THR A 71 -18.36 10.50 2.71
CA THR A 71 -19.23 10.63 3.90
C THR A 71 -19.46 12.08 4.32
N GLU A 72 -18.57 12.99 3.92
CA GLU A 72 -18.59 14.40 4.27
C GLU A 72 -18.12 15.27 3.10
N GLU A 73 -18.39 16.57 3.19
CA GLU A 73 -17.96 17.51 2.15
C GLU A 73 -16.42 17.57 2.10
N PRO A 74 -15.81 17.42 0.91
CA PRO A 74 -14.37 17.34 0.80
C PRO A 74 -13.74 18.69 1.11
N THR A 75 -12.87 18.70 2.13
CA THR A 75 -12.10 19.90 2.54
C THR A 75 -11.04 20.28 1.50
N ASP A 76 -10.56 19.31 0.72
CA ASP A 76 -9.61 19.51 -0.37
C ASP A 76 -10.02 18.69 -1.61
N ILE A 77 -10.69 19.37 -2.55
CA ILE A 77 -11.18 18.74 -3.79
C ILE A 77 -10.05 18.29 -4.71
N ASP A 78 -8.89 18.97 -4.68
CA ASP A 78 -7.77 18.66 -5.56
C ASP A 78 -7.06 17.39 -5.09
N ALA A 79 -6.88 17.28 -3.77
CA ALA A 79 -6.34 16.07 -3.15
C ALA A 79 -7.27 14.87 -3.37
N LEU A 80 -8.59 15.06 -3.20
CA LEU A 80 -9.56 14.01 -3.46
C LEU A 80 -9.57 13.57 -4.93
N ALA A 81 -9.51 14.50 -5.88
CA ALA A 81 -9.41 14.16 -7.30
C ALA A 81 -8.15 13.33 -7.60
N ALA A 82 -7.00 13.69 -7.03
CA ALA A 82 -5.78 12.90 -7.15
C ALA A 82 -5.92 11.50 -6.54
N SER A 83 -6.55 11.37 -5.37
CA SER A 83 -6.82 10.06 -4.75
C SER A 83 -7.82 9.22 -5.56
N ILE A 84 -8.73 9.82 -6.33
CA ILE A 84 -9.57 9.04 -7.26
C ILE A 84 -8.75 8.57 -8.47
N VAL A 85 -7.79 9.36 -8.95
CA VAL A 85 -6.86 8.93 -10.00
C VAL A 85 -5.97 7.78 -9.54
N HIS A 86 -5.63 7.70 -8.25
CA HIS A 86 -5.01 6.52 -7.62
C HIS A 86 -5.86 5.26 -7.88
N GLU A 87 -7.14 5.32 -7.56
CA GLU A 87 -8.06 4.18 -7.77
C GLU A 87 -8.29 3.87 -9.25
N MET A 88 -8.27 4.89 -10.12
CA MET A 88 -8.25 4.67 -11.58
C MET A 88 -6.99 3.94 -12.03
N PHE A 89 -5.86 4.15 -11.35
CA PHE A 89 -4.64 3.44 -11.65
C PHE A 89 -4.70 1.96 -11.22
N HIS A 90 -5.40 1.63 -10.13
CA HIS A 90 -5.72 0.24 -9.83
C HIS A 90 -6.64 -0.39 -10.87
N ALA A 91 -7.63 0.35 -11.39
CA ALA A 91 -8.44 -0.11 -12.52
C ALA A 91 -7.57 -0.41 -13.76
N PHE A 92 -6.59 0.45 -14.04
CA PHE A 92 -5.60 0.25 -15.11
C PHE A 92 -4.70 -0.97 -14.90
N GLN A 93 -4.19 -1.17 -13.68
CA GLN A 93 -3.41 -2.35 -13.32
C GLN A 93 -4.21 -3.63 -13.56
N ASN A 94 -5.48 -3.66 -13.15
CA ASN A 94 -6.38 -4.79 -13.39
C ASN A 94 -6.63 -5.02 -14.89
N ASP A 95 -6.89 -3.96 -15.66
CA ASP A 95 -7.12 -4.03 -17.11
C ASP A 95 -5.89 -4.55 -17.87
N CYS A 96 -4.69 -4.17 -17.41
CA CYS A 96 -3.42 -4.67 -17.95
C CYS A 96 -3.05 -6.09 -17.45
N GLY A 97 -3.87 -6.69 -16.58
CA GLY A 97 -3.61 -8.01 -16.03
C GLY A 97 -2.37 -8.07 -15.15
N GLU A 98 -2.15 -7.04 -14.32
CA GLU A 98 -1.11 -7.02 -13.29
C GLU A 98 -1.15 -8.29 -12.42
N LYS A 99 0.02 -8.84 -12.12
CA LYS A 99 0.17 -10.11 -11.37
C LYS A 99 1.20 -10.05 -10.26
N ARG A 100 1.90 -8.91 -10.13
CA ARG A 100 3.00 -8.73 -9.17
C ARG A 100 2.53 -8.43 -7.74
N TYR A 101 1.28 -8.76 -7.43
CA TYR A 101 0.71 -8.58 -6.09
C TYR A 101 1.52 -9.33 -5.01
N PRO A 102 1.66 -8.76 -3.81
CA PRO A 102 2.24 -9.47 -2.68
C PRO A 102 1.34 -10.64 -2.26
N ASP A 103 1.95 -11.76 -1.89
CA ASP A 103 1.23 -12.84 -1.20
C ASP A 103 1.11 -12.46 0.28
N GLU A 104 0.01 -11.79 0.62
CA GLU A 104 -0.22 -11.26 1.98
C GLU A 104 -0.36 -12.36 3.04
N ARG A 105 -0.89 -13.52 2.65
CA ARG A 105 -1.00 -14.69 3.54
C ARG A 105 0.39 -15.21 3.91
N ARG A 106 1.26 -15.34 2.90
CA ARG A 106 2.65 -15.75 3.11
C ARG A 106 3.44 -14.70 3.87
N ALA A 107 3.23 -13.42 3.56
CA ALA A 107 3.89 -12.30 4.24
C ALA A 107 3.60 -12.28 5.74
N LEU A 108 2.37 -12.62 6.16
CA LEU A 108 2.00 -12.72 7.56
C LEU A 108 2.92 -13.66 8.35
N LEU A 109 3.32 -14.79 7.75
CA LEU A 109 4.20 -15.78 8.40
C LEU A 109 5.69 -15.53 8.15
N GLU A 110 6.06 -15.04 6.96
CA GLU A 110 7.45 -14.99 6.53
C GLU A 110 8.11 -13.64 6.75
N TYR A 111 7.35 -12.55 6.85
CA TYR A 111 7.90 -11.21 7.07
C TYR A 111 8.27 -11.02 8.53
N HIS A 112 9.57 -11.10 8.82
CA HIS A 112 10.10 -10.84 10.16
C HIS A 112 10.78 -9.47 10.18
N TYR A 113 10.34 -8.59 11.07
CA TYR A 113 11.02 -7.31 11.29
C TYR A 113 12.40 -7.56 11.90
N SER A 114 13.42 -6.92 11.32
CA SER A 114 14.79 -6.93 11.85
C SER A 114 15.35 -5.52 11.83
N THR A 115 16.03 -5.12 12.91
CA THR A 115 16.67 -3.81 13.02
C THR A 115 17.65 -3.59 11.87
N GLU A 116 18.39 -4.62 11.46
CA GLU A 116 19.37 -4.58 10.38
C GLU A 116 18.73 -4.28 9.02
N ASN A 117 17.71 -5.06 8.58
CA ASN A 117 16.99 -4.82 7.31
C ASN A 117 16.39 -3.41 7.26
N LEU A 118 15.72 -3.01 8.34
CA LEU A 118 15.02 -1.73 8.39
C LEU A 118 15.99 -0.54 8.49
N SER A 119 17.14 -0.71 9.15
CA SER A 119 18.20 0.29 9.12
C SER A 119 18.79 0.46 7.72
N ALA A 120 18.99 -0.64 6.99
CA ALA A 120 19.41 -0.59 5.59
C ALA A 120 18.35 0.09 4.70
N LYS A 121 17.07 -0.24 4.87
CA LYS A 121 15.96 0.39 4.14
C LYS A 121 15.84 1.89 4.46
N LEU A 122 16.11 2.30 5.71
CA LEU A 122 16.17 3.71 6.08
C LEU A 122 17.36 4.43 5.42
N GLN A 123 18.52 3.79 5.32
CA GLN A 123 19.65 4.36 4.56
C GLN A 123 19.31 4.52 3.07
N GLU A 124 18.60 3.56 2.47
CA GLU A 124 18.07 3.72 1.11
C GLU A 124 17.18 4.98 1.02
N ALA A 125 16.29 5.21 1.99
CA ALA A 125 15.40 6.37 2.02
C ALA A 125 16.16 7.71 2.14
N GLU A 126 17.21 7.77 2.97
CA GLU A 126 18.08 8.96 3.07
C GLU A 126 18.82 9.25 1.76
N LEU A 127 19.27 8.21 1.05
CA LEU A 127 19.85 8.34 -0.27
C LEU A 127 18.82 8.86 -1.28
N MET A 128 17.59 8.31 -1.28
CA MET A 128 16.52 8.80 -2.15
C MET A 128 16.25 10.29 -1.95
N ARG A 129 16.16 10.74 -0.70
CA ARG A 129 16.03 12.16 -0.38
C ARG A 129 17.18 12.98 -0.97
N THR A 130 18.42 12.58 -0.68
CA THR A 130 19.63 13.26 -1.17
C THR A 130 19.69 13.33 -2.71
N ILE A 131 19.24 12.27 -3.40
CA ILE A 131 19.16 12.20 -4.86
C ILE A 131 18.15 13.22 -5.40
N LEU A 132 16.94 13.27 -4.82
CA LEU A 132 15.91 14.19 -5.27
C LEU A 132 16.27 15.66 -4.97
N GLU A 133 17.03 15.92 -3.91
CA GLU A 133 17.60 17.24 -3.57
C GLU A 133 18.80 17.67 -4.43
N GLY A 134 19.32 16.80 -5.33
CA GLY A 134 20.28 17.19 -6.37
C GLY A 134 21.59 16.41 -6.41
N SER A 135 21.68 15.26 -5.73
CA SER A 135 22.88 14.41 -5.73
C SER A 135 22.67 13.12 -6.52
N GLU A 136 22.41 13.22 -7.84
CA GLU A 136 22.08 12.06 -8.69
C GLU A 136 23.20 11.00 -8.72
N LYS A 137 24.45 11.39 -8.45
CA LYS A 137 25.60 10.48 -8.34
C LYS A 137 25.44 9.40 -7.26
N LYS A 138 24.57 9.62 -6.26
CA LYS A 138 24.28 8.64 -5.20
C LYS A 138 23.30 7.54 -5.63
N PHE A 139 22.76 7.60 -6.85
CA PHE A 139 21.82 6.58 -7.32
C PHE A 139 22.44 5.18 -7.40
N SER A 140 23.71 5.05 -7.80
CA SER A 140 24.41 3.75 -7.79
C SER A 140 24.62 3.19 -6.38
N GLU A 141 24.84 4.06 -5.40
CA GLU A 141 24.95 3.70 -3.98
C GLU A 141 23.61 3.16 -3.46
N LEU A 142 22.50 3.84 -3.77
CA LEU A 142 21.14 3.39 -3.45
C LEU A 142 20.87 1.99 -4.01
N LEU A 143 21.16 1.77 -5.30
CA LEU A 143 20.96 0.46 -5.92
C LEU A 143 21.87 -0.62 -5.31
N SER A 144 23.10 -0.27 -4.90
CA SER A 144 24.03 -1.21 -4.27
C SER A 144 23.53 -1.68 -2.91
N ILE A 145 23.09 -0.76 -2.03
CA ILE A 145 22.50 -1.12 -0.73
C ILE A 145 21.25 -1.98 -0.94
N ARG A 146 20.39 -1.59 -1.88
CA ARG A 146 19.17 -2.32 -2.19
C ARG A 146 19.43 -3.74 -2.70
N LYS A 147 20.43 -3.92 -3.57
CA LYS A 147 20.91 -5.25 -4.02
C LYS A 147 21.48 -6.07 -2.86
N PHE A 148 22.25 -5.44 -1.97
CA PHE A 148 22.81 -6.09 -0.80
C PHE A 148 21.72 -6.57 0.16
N ARG A 149 20.70 -5.73 0.39
CA ARG A 149 19.52 -6.05 1.21
C ARG A 149 18.73 -7.23 0.64
N LYS A 150 18.52 -7.27 -0.68
CA LYS A 150 17.91 -8.42 -1.38
C LYS A 150 18.62 -9.74 -1.08
N LYS A 151 19.96 -9.71 -1.03
CA LYS A 151 20.75 -10.90 -0.70
C LYS A 151 20.65 -11.32 0.76
N LEU A 152 20.68 -10.36 1.69
CA LEU A 152 20.69 -10.65 3.13
C LEU A 152 19.31 -10.99 3.71
N PHE A 153 18.26 -10.35 3.19
CA PHE A 153 16.90 -10.45 3.71
C PHE A 153 15.91 -10.85 2.60
N PRO A 154 16.11 -12.00 1.94
CA PRO A 154 15.39 -12.34 0.71
C PRO A 154 13.88 -12.46 0.89
N ARG A 155 13.38 -12.83 2.07
CA ARG A 155 11.93 -12.95 2.33
C ARG A 155 11.28 -11.57 2.49
N GLN A 156 11.89 -10.70 3.28
CA GLN A 156 11.45 -9.31 3.45
C GLN A 156 11.52 -8.56 2.11
N TYR A 157 12.61 -8.79 1.38
CA TYR A 157 12.82 -8.20 0.07
C TYR A 157 11.91 -8.80 -1.02
N ASP A 158 11.35 -10.00 -0.91
CA ASP A 158 10.34 -10.45 -1.89
C ASP A 158 9.00 -9.74 -1.68
N TYR A 159 8.65 -9.45 -0.42
CA TYR A 159 7.39 -8.79 -0.07
C TYR A 159 7.37 -7.30 -0.41
N GLU A 160 8.35 -6.53 0.09
CA GLU A 160 8.30 -5.06 0.02
C GLU A 160 8.25 -4.52 -1.42
N PRO A 161 9.06 -4.98 -2.40
CA PRO A 161 8.99 -4.58 -3.80
C PRO A 161 7.65 -4.85 -4.47
N ARG A 162 6.93 -5.90 -4.07
CA ARG A 162 5.59 -6.19 -4.59
C ARG A 162 4.57 -5.17 -4.07
N VAL A 163 4.68 -4.78 -2.80
CA VAL A 163 3.91 -3.65 -2.26
C VAL A 163 4.29 -2.35 -2.97
N GLU A 164 5.58 -2.06 -3.13
CA GLU A 164 6.09 -0.90 -3.88
C GLU A 164 5.58 -0.90 -5.33
N GLN A 165 5.46 -2.07 -5.97
CA GLN A 165 4.95 -2.23 -7.34
C GLN A 165 3.47 -1.88 -7.45
N ILE A 166 2.61 -2.39 -6.57
CA ILE A 166 1.17 -2.18 -6.69
C ILE A 166 0.78 -0.80 -6.15
N GLU A 167 1.15 -0.52 -4.91
CA GLU A 167 0.68 0.64 -4.14
C GLU A 167 1.61 1.83 -4.33
N GLY A 168 2.91 1.58 -4.52
CA GLY A 168 3.87 2.64 -4.77
C GLY A 168 3.74 3.25 -6.16
N THR A 169 3.38 2.47 -7.19
CA THR A 169 3.06 3.04 -8.52
C THR A 169 1.76 3.85 -8.50
N ALA A 170 0.73 3.38 -7.78
CA ALA A 170 -0.50 4.13 -7.59
C ALA A 170 -0.26 5.46 -6.83
N ASN A 171 0.54 5.44 -5.76
CA ASN A 171 0.96 6.66 -5.05
C ASN A 171 1.82 7.60 -5.90
N TYR A 172 2.67 7.06 -6.79
CA TYR A 172 3.43 7.86 -7.75
C TYR A 172 2.50 8.58 -8.74
N VAL A 173 1.53 7.86 -9.29
CA VAL A 173 0.53 8.42 -10.20
C VAL A 173 -0.36 9.45 -9.51
N GLU A 174 -0.80 9.20 -8.28
CA GLU A 174 -1.51 10.17 -7.44
C GLU A 174 -0.69 11.45 -7.23
N LEU A 175 0.61 11.31 -6.92
CA LEU A 175 1.50 12.46 -6.73
C LEU A 175 1.60 13.29 -8.02
N LEU A 176 1.81 12.64 -9.17
CA LEU A 176 1.91 13.33 -10.45
C LEU A 176 0.58 13.99 -10.86
N ALA A 177 -0.55 13.33 -10.61
CA ALA A 177 -1.86 13.90 -10.83
C ALA A 177 -2.06 15.17 -9.98
N LEU A 178 -1.72 15.11 -8.68
CA LEU A 178 -1.79 16.27 -7.80
C LEU A 178 -0.85 17.39 -8.25
N MET A 179 0.34 17.07 -8.77
CA MET A 179 1.27 18.06 -9.34
C MET A 179 0.72 18.76 -10.59
N GLN A 180 -0.12 18.10 -11.40
CA GLN A 180 -0.79 18.73 -12.54
C GLN A 180 -1.99 19.59 -12.09
N ILE A 181 -2.83 19.08 -11.18
CA ILE A 181 -4.04 19.76 -10.70
C ILE A 181 -3.68 20.98 -9.83
N ALA A 182 -2.76 20.79 -8.87
CA ALA A 182 -2.40 21.79 -7.88
C ALA A 182 -0.88 21.69 -7.56
N PRO A 183 -0.01 22.29 -8.39
CA PRO A 183 1.45 22.11 -8.32
C PRO A 183 2.06 22.33 -6.94
N GLU A 184 1.64 23.37 -6.20
CA GLU A 184 2.17 23.64 -4.86
C GLU A 184 1.75 22.57 -3.83
N LYS A 185 0.53 22.04 -3.93
CA LYS A 185 0.09 20.90 -3.10
C LYS A 185 0.86 19.64 -3.45
N GLY A 186 1.12 19.40 -4.74
CA GLY A 186 1.96 18.29 -5.20
C GLY A 186 3.39 18.36 -4.65
N LYS A 187 4.01 19.55 -4.67
CA LYS A 187 5.34 19.76 -4.05
C LYS A 187 5.32 19.52 -2.55
N LEU A 188 4.31 20.04 -1.83
CA LEU A 188 4.14 19.79 -0.40
C LEU A 188 3.93 18.30 -0.09
N ARG A 189 3.18 17.58 -0.94
CA ARG A 189 3.00 16.13 -0.83
C ARG A 189 4.33 15.41 -0.99
N LEU A 190 5.13 15.73 -2.01
CA LEU A 190 6.46 15.13 -2.19
C LEU A 190 7.36 15.41 -0.97
N MET A 191 7.39 16.64 -0.45
CA MET A 191 8.16 16.97 0.75
C MET A 191 7.70 16.17 1.98
N LYS A 192 6.38 15.99 2.15
CA LYS A 192 5.84 15.13 3.21
C LYS A 192 6.27 13.68 3.03
N MET A 193 6.21 13.14 1.81
CA MET A 193 6.64 11.79 1.51
C MET A 193 8.12 11.58 1.84
N LEU A 194 8.98 12.55 1.48
CA LEU A 194 10.40 12.54 1.85
C LEU A 194 10.60 12.52 3.36
N ASN A 195 9.89 13.37 4.11
CA ASN A 195 9.96 13.39 5.57
C ASN A 195 9.48 12.06 6.19
N ASP A 196 8.42 11.47 5.64
CA ASP A 196 7.85 10.21 6.12
C ASP A 196 8.82 9.03 5.92
N ILE A 197 9.49 8.90 4.77
CA ILE A 197 10.41 7.78 4.50
C ILE A 197 11.73 7.87 5.29
N THR A 198 12.12 9.07 5.71
CA THR A 198 13.28 9.32 6.60
C THR A 198 12.93 9.20 8.09
N ASN A 199 11.67 8.93 8.43
CA ASN A 199 11.23 8.77 9.82
C ASN A 199 11.18 7.29 10.20
N ALA A 200 12.11 6.87 11.06
CA ALA A 200 12.20 5.49 11.55
C ALA A 200 10.89 4.94 12.13
N GLY A 201 10.10 5.78 12.82
CA GLY A 201 8.83 5.41 13.43
C GLY A 201 7.71 5.09 12.43
N LYS A 202 7.86 5.46 11.15
CA LYS A 202 6.88 5.17 10.10
C LYS A 202 7.01 3.77 9.51
N TYR A 203 8.06 3.02 9.86
CA TYR A 203 8.35 1.71 9.25
C TYR A 203 7.47 0.56 9.80
N PHE A 204 6.52 0.88 10.67
CA PHE A 204 5.65 -0.08 11.34
C PHE A 204 4.17 0.34 11.20
N PRO A 205 3.33 -0.44 10.50
CA PRO A 205 3.68 -1.62 9.72
C PRO A 205 4.43 -1.29 8.43
N ILE A 206 5.32 -2.19 7.98
CA ILE A 206 6.17 -1.97 6.79
C ILE A 206 5.36 -1.72 5.51
N ARG A 207 4.18 -2.35 5.41
CA ARG A 207 3.32 -2.31 4.23
C ARG A 207 3.00 -0.86 3.87
N ILE A 208 2.53 -0.08 4.84
CA ILE A 208 2.09 1.30 4.64
C ILE A 208 3.24 2.20 4.17
N ILE A 209 4.43 2.12 4.79
CA ILE A 209 5.55 2.98 4.35
C ILE A 209 6.09 2.58 2.98
N SER A 210 5.94 1.31 2.59
CA SER A 210 6.41 0.80 1.30
C SER A 210 5.67 1.44 0.13
N TYR A 211 4.47 1.96 0.35
CA TYR A 211 3.71 2.74 -0.63
C TYR A 211 4.48 3.99 -1.01
N THR A 212 4.81 4.79 0.01
CA THR A 212 5.55 6.04 -0.15
C THR A 212 6.96 5.79 -0.67
N ILE A 213 7.63 4.75 -0.17
CA ILE A 213 8.98 4.38 -0.63
C ILE A 213 8.97 3.99 -2.11
N GLY A 214 7.99 3.20 -2.56
CA GLY A 214 7.85 2.84 -3.97
C GLY A 214 7.69 4.07 -4.85
N ALA A 215 6.82 5.00 -4.47
CA ALA A 215 6.59 6.23 -5.20
C ALA A 215 7.83 7.15 -5.26
N VAL A 216 8.51 7.35 -4.12
CA VAL A 216 9.75 8.15 -4.07
C VAL A 216 10.87 7.47 -4.85
N PHE A 217 10.96 6.15 -4.82
CA PHE A 217 11.96 5.44 -5.60
C PHE A 217 11.72 5.60 -7.10
N LEU A 218 10.47 5.56 -7.58
CA LEU A 218 10.12 5.87 -8.96
C LEU A 218 10.52 7.30 -9.36
N CYS A 219 10.35 8.28 -8.47
CA CYS A 219 10.88 9.64 -8.69
C CYS A 219 12.42 9.63 -8.89
N CYS A 220 13.15 8.84 -8.09
CA CYS A 220 14.60 8.69 -8.25
C CYS A 220 14.97 8.02 -9.58
N ILE A 221 14.28 6.93 -9.94
CA ILE A 221 14.49 6.21 -11.20
C ILE A 221 14.28 7.14 -12.39
N LYS A 222 13.17 7.89 -12.40
CA LYS A 222 12.83 8.86 -13.45
C LYS A 222 13.87 9.98 -13.57
N LYS A 223 14.46 10.40 -12.44
CA LYS A 223 15.47 11.47 -12.39
C LYS A 223 16.86 10.99 -12.83
N CYS A 224 17.24 9.76 -12.50
CA CYS A 224 18.62 9.30 -12.57
C CYS A 224 18.91 8.23 -13.62
N SER A 225 17.89 7.66 -14.26
CA SER A 225 18.06 6.53 -15.18
C SER A 225 17.14 6.58 -16.39
N SER A 226 17.48 5.80 -17.41
CA SER A 226 16.61 5.51 -18.55
C SER A 226 15.81 4.20 -18.38
N PHE A 227 15.77 3.65 -17.16
CA PHE A 227 15.06 2.41 -16.88
C PHE A 227 13.55 2.60 -17.10
N VAL A 228 12.95 1.73 -17.92
CA VAL A 228 11.53 1.77 -18.24
C VAL A 228 10.78 0.91 -17.23
N PHE A 229 10.13 1.56 -16.26
CA PHE A 229 9.36 0.91 -15.20
C PHE A 229 7.86 0.79 -15.53
N SER A 230 7.42 1.29 -16.69
CA SER A 230 6.02 1.30 -17.11
C SER A 230 5.51 -0.07 -17.60
N CYS A 231 6.41 -1.01 -17.90
CA CYS A 231 6.04 -2.31 -18.43
C CYS A 231 5.40 -3.22 -17.37
N PHE A 232 4.31 -3.87 -17.77
CA PHE A 232 3.76 -5.01 -17.02
C PHE A 232 4.60 -6.25 -17.30
N SER A 233 5.17 -6.81 -16.23
CA SER A 233 6.05 -7.97 -16.27
C SER A 233 5.74 -8.90 -15.10
N ASP A 234 6.44 -10.03 -15.00
CA ASP A 234 6.28 -10.96 -13.87
C ASP A 234 7.09 -10.53 -12.63
N ARG A 235 7.94 -9.50 -12.73
CA ARG A 235 8.82 -9.05 -11.64
C ARG A 235 8.60 -7.57 -11.29
N PRO A 236 8.64 -7.20 -10.00
CA PRO A 236 8.57 -5.79 -9.60
C PRO A 236 9.67 -4.94 -10.22
N PHE A 237 9.39 -3.66 -10.53
CA PHE A 237 10.38 -2.71 -11.05
C PHE A 237 11.61 -2.59 -10.12
N SER A 238 11.38 -2.70 -8.81
CA SER A 238 12.42 -2.67 -7.78
C SER A 238 13.38 -3.87 -7.85
N ASP A 239 12.95 -4.98 -8.46
CA ASP A 239 13.80 -6.14 -8.72
C ASP A 239 14.55 -6.03 -10.05
N GLU A 240 13.84 -5.63 -11.11
CA GLU A 240 14.38 -5.60 -12.47
C GLU A 240 15.53 -4.60 -12.61
N ILE A 241 15.40 -3.42 -11.98
CA ILE A 241 16.44 -2.40 -12.02
C ILE A 241 17.76 -2.85 -11.38
N LEU A 242 17.75 -3.95 -10.63
CA LEU A 242 18.91 -4.49 -9.95
C LEU A 242 19.64 -5.58 -10.74
N ASP A 243 19.16 -5.97 -11.93
CA ASP A 243 19.72 -7.11 -12.68
C ASP A 243 21.22 -6.92 -12.97
N ASP A 244 21.61 -5.73 -13.43
CA ASP A 244 23.00 -5.38 -13.76
C ASP A 244 23.81 -4.86 -12.56
N VAL A 245 23.21 -4.77 -11.38
CA VAL A 245 23.88 -4.29 -10.17
C VAL A 245 24.66 -5.44 -9.53
N LEU A 246 25.98 -5.31 -9.53
CA LEU A 246 26.87 -6.25 -8.84
C LEU A 246 26.62 -6.21 -7.33
N VAL A 247 26.58 -7.39 -6.72
CA VAL A 247 26.52 -7.50 -5.27
C VAL A 247 27.86 -7.06 -4.69
N THR A 248 27.90 -5.87 -4.13
CA THR A 248 29.02 -5.37 -3.31
C THR A 248 28.62 -5.42 -1.83
N SER A 249 29.59 -5.59 -0.95
CA SER A 249 29.33 -5.39 0.48
C SER A 249 29.06 -3.91 0.72
N SER A 250 27.88 -3.59 1.25
CA SER A 250 27.56 -2.26 1.74
C SER A 250 27.55 -2.28 3.26
N GLU A 251 28.11 -1.25 3.89
CA GLU A 251 28.04 -1.11 5.34
C GLU A 251 26.61 -0.75 5.75
N ILE A 252 25.98 -1.59 6.57
CA ILE A 252 24.68 -1.27 7.17
C ILE A 252 24.94 -0.59 8.51
N ILE A 253 24.74 0.73 8.54
CA ILE A 253 24.74 1.52 9.77
C ILE A 253 23.44 1.26 10.55
N ILE A 254 23.55 0.59 11.69
CA ILE A 254 22.40 0.30 12.55
C ILE A 254 21.85 1.60 13.14
N ASN A 255 20.57 1.88 12.88
CA ASN A 255 19.90 3.03 13.45
C ASN A 255 19.22 2.62 14.78
N PRO A 256 19.59 3.25 15.92
CA PRO A 256 19.03 2.90 17.23
C PRO A 256 17.53 3.22 17.35
N GLU A 257 17.01 4.23 16.63
CA GLU A 257 15.58 4.57 16.65
C GLU A 257 14.73 3.47 16.04
N ILE A 258 15.22 2.79 15.00
CA ILE A 258 14.55 1.61 14.42
C ILE A 258 14.40 0.51 15.49
N GLY A 259 15.45 0.23 16.26
CA GLY A 259 15.40 -0.77 17.32
C GLY A 259 14.41 -0.38 18.43
N MET A 260 14.38 0.91 18.81
CA MET A 260 13.42 1.46 19.77
C MET A 260 11.98 1.31 19.28
N HIS A 261 11.69 1.69 18.03
CA HIS A 261 10.35 1.60 17.47
C HIS A 261 9.89 0.16 17.23
N LEU A 262 10.79 -0.75 16.84
CA LEU A 262 10.50 -2.18 16.74
C LEU A 262 10.12 -2.76 18.12
N THR A 263 10.86 -2.40 19.16
CA THR A 263 10.56 -2.82 20.53
C THR A 263 9.17 -2.35 20.94
N ALA A 264 8.88 -1.04 20.77
CA ALA A 264 7.58 -0.47 21.09
C ALA A 264 6.43 -1.10 20.28
N TYR A 265 6.66 -1.39 18.99
CA TYR A 265 5.68 -2.04 18.13
C TYR A 265 5.35 -3.46 18.60
N ASN A 266 6.37 -4.23 19.01
CA ASN A 266 6.19 -5.58 19.55
C ASN A 266 5.50 -5.56 20.92
N GLU A 267 5.90 -4.67 21.82
CA GLU A 267 5.26 -4.50 23.13
C GLU A 267 3.77 -4.14 23.00
N GLU A 268 3.43 -3.24 22.09
CA GLU A 268 2.03 -2.88 21.82
C GLU A 268 1.26 -4.07 21.22
N THR A 269 1.89 -4.84 20.33
CA THR A 269 1.30 -6.06 19.75
C THR A 269 0.97 -7.08 20.84
N GLU A 270 1.91 -7.34 21.74
CA GLU A 270 1.69 -8.22 22.90
C GLU A 270 0.62 -7.67 23.84
N ARG A 271 0.59 -6.35 24.08
CA ARG A 271 -0.43 -5.73 24.94
C ARG A 271 -1.83 -5.94 24.38
N LEU A 272 -2.02 -5.73 23.07
CA LEU A 272 -3.30 -5.92 22.38
C LEU A 272 -3.73 -7.40 22.40
N ILE A 273 -2.82 -8.33 22.12
CA ILE A 273 -3.08 -9.77 22.18
C ILE A 273 -3.50 -10.17 23.60
N ASN A 274 -2.72 -9.80 24.61
CA ASN A 274 -3.02 -10.15 26.00
C ASN A 274 -4.32 -9.53 26.50
N ALA A 275 -4.68 -8.32 26.04
CA ALA A 275 -5.97 -7.72 26.37
C ALA A 275 -7.13 -8.56 25.84
N ALA A 276 -7.08 -8.98 24.57
CA ALA A 276 -8.12 -9.81 23.95
C ALA A 276 -8.18 -11.22 24.55
N LEU A 277 -7.04 -11.85 24.85
CA LEU A 277 -7.02 -13.18 25.46
C LEU A 277 -7.62 -13.19 26.88
N ASN A 278 -7.46 -12.12 27.64
CA ASN A 278 -7.94 -12.03 29.03
C ASN A 278 -9.39 -11.56 29.15
N LYS A 279 -9.85 -10.69 28.25
CA LYS A 279 -11.16 -10.01 28.36
C LYS A 279 -12.08 -10.20 27.15
N GLY A 280 -11.52 -10.63 26.03
CA GLY A 280 -12.22 -10.75 24.77
C GLY A 280 -13.16 -11.95 24.75
N GLU A 281 -14.33 -11.74 24.14
CA GLU A 281 -15.27 -12.82 23.86
C GLU A 281 -14.70 -13.73 22.76
N VAL A 282 -14.81 -15.05 22.95
CA VAL A 282 -14.49 -16.03 21.90
C VAL A 282 -15.61 -16.01 20.87
N CYS A 283 -15.32 -15.46 19.70
CA CYS A 283 -16.27 -15.32 18.59
C CYS A 283 -16.31 -16.56 17.68
N LEU A 284 -15.19 -17.30 17.61
CA LEU A 284 -15.06 -18.50 16.80
C LEU A 284 -14.04 -19.44 17.43
N LYS A 285 -14.29 -20.74 17.36
CA LYS A 285 -13.34 -21.78 17.77
C LYS A 285 -13.49 -23.00 16.86
N GLY A 286 -12.39 -23.53 16.37
CA GLY A 286 -12.40 -24.68 15.46
C GLY A 286 -11.09 -24.80 14.69
N ASN A 287 -11.15 -25.42 13.51
CA ASN A 287 -10.03 -25.51 12.60
C ASN A 287 -10.51 -25.04 11.22
N TYR A 288 -10.40 -23.73 10.98
CA TYR A 288 -10.94 -23.09 9.78
C TYR A 288 -9.83 -22.47 8.95
N PRO A 289 -9.69 -22.78 7.65
CA PRO A 289 -8.70 -22.13 6.81
C PRO A 289 -8.87 -20.60 6.80
N LEU A 290 -7.81 -19.87 7.12
CA LEU A 290 -7.78 -18.42 6.99
C LEU A 290 -7.76 -18.04 5.52
N VAL A 291 -8.72 -17.21 5.11
CA VAL A 291 -8.74 -16.61 3.77
C VAL A 291 -8.01 -15.28 3.80
N SER A 292 -8.38 -14.39 4.72
CA SER A 292 -7.80 -13.04 4.78
C SER A 292 -8.02 -12.37 6.14
N LEU A 293 -7.14 -11.43 6.44
CA LEU A 293 -7.23 -10.46 7.54
C LEU A 293 -7.23 -9.05 6.92
N ASN A 294 -7.43 -8.01 7.72
CA ASN A 294 -7.12 -6.66 7.28
C ASN A 294 -5.60 -6.47 7.19
N ILE A 295 -5.07 -6.73 5.99
CA ILE A 295 -3.65 -6.68 5.67
C ILE A 295 -3.05 -5.28 5.84
N TRP A 296 -3.88 -4.23 5.86
CA TRP A 296 -3.45 -2.84 5.97
C TRP A 296 -2.56 -2.60 7.19
N ASP A 297 -2.96 -3.14 8.35
CA ASP A 297 -2.32 -2.94 9.63
C ASP A 297 -2.15 -4.21 10.46
N ALA A 298 -2.21 -5.37 9.79
CA ALA A 298 -2.05 -6.67 10.43
C ALA A 298 -0.77 -6.73 11.27
N ARG A 299 -0.90 -7.29 12.48
CA ARG A 299 0.23 -7.56 13.40
C ARG A 299 0.29 -9.04 13.68
N TRP A 300 1.48 -9.57 13.90
CA TRP A 300 1.70 -10.99 14.16
C TRP A 300 2.84 -11.18 15.16
N ASN A 301 2.65 -12.07 16.13
CA ASN A 301 3.68 -12.41 17.12
C ASN A 301 4.22 -13.85 17.02
N GLY A 302 3.92 -14.56 15.93
CA GLY A 302 4.29 -15.97 15.77
C GLY A 302 3.21 -16.96 16.19
N LYS A 303 2.14 -16.51 16.86
CA LYS A 303 0.99 -17.36 17.23
C LYS A 303 -0.37 -16.69 17.05
N TYR A 304 -0.47 -15.40 17.34
CA TYR A 304 -1.70 -14.63 17.21
C TYR A 304 -1.54 -13.46 16.24
N ALA A 305 -2.51 -13.32 15.34
CA ALA A 305 -2.62 -12.21 14.42
C ALA A 305 -3.66 -11.20 14.90
N ILE A 306 -3.35 -9.92 14.81
CA ILE A 306 -4.29 -8.84 15.04
C ILE A 306 -4.87 -8.43 13.70
N SER A 307 -6.20 -8.40 13.61
CA SER A 307 -6.91 -7.91 12.43
C SER A 307 -7.98 -6.92 12.86
N ASN A 308 -7.94 -5.73 12.27
CA ASN A 308 -8.96 -4.71 12.48
C ASN A 308 -10.04 -4.82 11.38
N HIS A 309 -11.25 -4.33 11.67
CA HIS A 309 -12.41 -4.32 10.77
C HIS A 309 -13.01 -5.68 10.38
N PHE A 310 -12.23 -6.71 10.04
CA PHE A 310 -12.76 -8.02 9.69
C PHE A 310 -11.77 -9.19 9.81
N VAL A 311 -12.30 -10.41 9.74
CA VAL A 311 -11.56 -11.67 9.47
C VAL A 311 -12.38 -12.50 8.49
N VAL A 312 -11.74 -13.03 7.44
CA VAL A 312 -12.37 -13.92 6.45
C VAL A 312 -11.80 -15.33 6.58
N TYR A 313 -12.67 -16.33 6.66
CA TYR A 313 -12.31 -17.74 6.80
C TYR A 313 -13.22 -18.64 5.96
N LEU A 314 -12.80 -19.88 5.73
CA LEU A 314 -13.63 -20.90 5.08
C LEU A 314 -14.33 -21.76 6.12
N ASP A 315 -15.64 -21.92 5.97
CA ASP A 315 -16.45 -22.94 6.64
C ASP A 315 -16.95 -23.93 5.57
N GLY A 316 -16.27 -25.08 5.47
CA GLY A 316 -16.35 -25.94 4.29
C GLY A 316 -15.80 -25.22 3.05
N GLU A 317 -16.63 -25.11 2.00
CA GLU A 317 -16.28 -24.37 0.77
C GLU A 317 -16.79 -22.92 0.77
N GLN A 318 -17.49 -22.51 1.84
CA GLN A 318 -18.16 -21.20 1.87
C GLN A 318 -17.30 -20.18 2.63
N PRO A 319 -16.96 -19.03 2.02
CA PRO A 319 -16.31 -17.94 2.73
C PRO A 319 -17.27 -17.30 3.73
N LYS A 320 -16.77 -17.05 4.94
CA LYS A 320 -17.46 -16.38 6.04
C LYS A 320 -16.65 -15.18 6.48
N ILE A 321 -17.35 -14.11 6.86
CA ILE A 321 -16.75 -12.86 7.32
C ILE A 321 -17.21 -12.59 8.75
N LEU A 322 -16.25 -12.35 9.65
CA LEU A 322 -16.50 -11.74 10.95
C LEU A 322 -16.17 -10.26 10.85
N ASN A 323 -17.12 -9.38 11.18
CA ASN A 323 -16.90 -7.94 11.21
C ASN A 323 -16.56 -7.46 12.63
N GLY A 324 -15.50 -6.66 12.75
CA GLY A 324 -14.97 -6.15 14.01
C GLY A 324 -13.46 -6.25 14.11
N ASN A 325 -12.94 -5.95 15.30
CA ASN A 325 -11.52 -6.05 15.61
C ASN A 325 -11.26 -7.34 16.38
N PHE A 326 -10.29 -8.13 15.94
CA PHE A 326 -10.06 -9.47 16.43
C PHE A 326 -8.59 -9.77 16.68
N VAL A 327 -8.35 -10.69 17.61
CA VAL A 327 -7.09 -11.43 17.76
C VAL A 327 -7.38 -12.87 17.34
N VAL A 328 -6.62 -13.36 16.37
CA VAL A 328 -6.83 -14.66 15.72
C VAL A 328 -5.65 -15.55 16.06
N GLU A 329 -5.91 -16.65 16.76
CA GLU A 329 -4.92 -17.72 16.96
C GLU A 329 -4.82 -18.53 15.66
N ILE A 330 -3.61 -18.63 15.10
CA ILE A 330 -3.37 -19.28 13.81
C ILE A 330 -2.26 -20.33 13.97
N ASP A 331 -2.40 -21.47 13.31
CA ASP A 331 -1.35 -22.48 13.19
C ASP A 331 -0.36 -22.20 12.04
N ASN A 332 0.60 -23.10 11.81
CA ASN A 332 1.61 -22.93 10.75
C ASN A 332 1.05 -23.12 9.34
N ASP A 333 -0.14 -23.72 9.20
CA ASP A 333 -0.81 -23.98 7.93
C ASP A 333 -1.87 -22.90 7.62
N LEU A 334 -1.85 -21.79 8.37
CA LEU A 334 -2.81 -20.68 8.29
C LEU A 334 -4.25 -21.12 8.59
N ASN A 335 -4.45 -22.07 9.50
CA ASN A 335 -5.78 -22.35 10.03
C ASN A 335 -6.04 -21.58 11.31
N ILE A 336 -7.24 -21.00 11.40
CA ILE A 336 -7.77 -20.36 12.58
C ILE A 336 -8.14 -21.43 13.62
N MET A 337 -7.55 -21.28 14.81
CA MET A 337 -7.84 -22.11 15.98
C MET A 337 -8.91 -21.48 16.88
N THR A 338 -8.72 -20.20 17.19
CA THR A 338 -9.62 -19.41 18.05
C THR A 338 -9.62 -17.94 17.61
N VAL A 339 -10.78 -17.29 17.63
CA VAL A 339 -10.92 -15.85 17.37
C VAL A 339 -11.45 -15.17 18.63
N TYR A 340 -10.72 -14.18 19.11
CA TYR A 340 -11.07 -13.35 20.26
C TYR A 340 -11.45 -11.95 19.77
N ARG A 341 -12.54 -11.39 20.30
CA ARG A 341 -12.86 -9.97 20.10
C ARG A 341 -11.86 -9.11 20.87
N GLN A 342 -11.31 -8.09 20.22
CA GLN A 342 -10.43 -7.10 20.86
C GLN A 342 -11.18 -6.21 21.85
#